data_AF-A0A382PHT8-F1
#
_entry.id   AF-A0A382PHT8-F1
#
_cell.length_a   1.000
_cell.length_b   1.000
_cell.length_c   1.000
_cell.angle_alpha   90.00
_cell.angle_beta   90.00
_cell.angle_gamma   90.00
#
_symmetry.space_group_name_H-M   'P 1'
#
loop_
_entity.id
_entity.type
_entity.pdbx_description
1 polymer ?
#
loop_
_entity_poly.entity_id
_entity_poly.type
_entity_poly.pdbx_seq_one_letter_code
_entity_poly.pdbx_strand_id
1 'polypeptide(L)'
;MSTNSYFTHNTSVNERALVDKMVVESIQIAGLDIKYLPRTNLNIDTLFDEAEKSSFDTSYTVEVVVHEDNQTGLAGEGDLITRWGYEVKDTIKLTISKTRFEAVITAADATIGKPREGDLVYFELGDLQQLYEITFVEDQIPFYQLGS
;
A
#
# COMPACT_ATOMS: atom_id res chain seq x y z
N MET A 1 36.03 10.04 4.42
CA MET A 1 35.91 9.90 5.88
C MET A 1 35.07 8.67 6.16
N SER A 2 35.50 7.81 7.10
CA SER A 2 34.71 6.65 7.52
C SER A 2 33.51 7.11 8.36
N THR A 3 32.51 6.23 8.46
CA THR A 3 31.28 6.41 9.23
C THR A 3 31.54 6.87 10.67
N ASN A 4 30.61 7.62 11.24
CA ASN A 4 30.69 8.13 12.60
C ASN A 4 30.81 6.96 13.61
N SER A 5 31.83 7.01 14.49
CA SER A 5 32.14 5.98 15.48
C SER A 5 31.05 5.74 16.52
N TYR A 6 30.14 6.69 16.71
CA TYR A 6 29.02 6.55 17.64
C TYR A 6 27.83 5.78 17.06
N PHE A 7 27.82 5.52 15.74
CA PHE A 7 26.72 4.81 15.08
C PHE A 7 27.20 3.43 14.61
N THR A 8 26.56 2.38 15.14
CA THR A 8 26.85 1.00 14.72
C THR A 8 25.81 0.53 13.71
N HIS A 9 26.23 0.44 12.45
CA HIS A 9 25.33 0.24 11.31
C HIS A 9 24.85 -1.22 11.13
N ASN A 10 25.16 -2.14 12.04
CA ASN A 10 24.80 -3.57 11.88
C ASN A 10 24.21 -4.25 13.12
N THR A 11 24.26 -3.61 14.30
CA THR A 11 23.96 -4.28 15.59
C THR A 11 23.09 -3.46 16.54
N SER A 12 22.91 -2.15 16.30
CA SER A 12 22.08 -1.31 17.17
C SER A 12 20.58 -1.53 16.91
N VAL A 13 19.95 -2.43 17.69
CA VAL A 13 18.50 -2.68 17.66
C VAL A 13 17.70 -1.42 18.02
N ASN A 14 18.18 -0.63 19.01
CA ASN A 14 17.49 0.57 19.46
C ASN A 14 17.50 1.70 18.41
N GLU A 15 18.61 1.87 17.69
CA GLU A 15 18.70 2.86 16.61
C GLU A 15 17.77 2.50 15.45
N ARG A 16 17.70 1.21 15.07
CA ARG A 16 16.73 0.72 14.09
C ARG A 16 15.29 1.02 14.48
N ALA A 17 14.92 0.69 15.72
CA ALA A 17 13.57 0.94 16.20
C ALA A 17 13.23 2.43 16.25
N LEU A 18 14.21 3.30 16.55
CA LEU A 18 14.01 4.74 16.50
C LEU A 18 13.80 5.23 15.07
N VAL A 19 14.65 4.81 14.12
CA VAL A 19 14.50 5.18 12.71
C VAL A 19 13.16 4.71 12.14
N ASP A 20 12.75 3.47 12.43
CA ASP A 20 11.45 2.96 11.99
C ASP A 20 10.28 3.80 12.53
N LYS A 21 10.32 4.14 13.83
CA LYS A 21 9.31 5.03 14.43
C LYS A 21 9.30 6.43 13.82
N MET A 22 10.46 6.99 13.52
CA MET A 22 10.54 8.28 12.84
C MET A 22 9.97 8.23 11.42
N VAL A 23 10.19 7.14 10.69
CA VAL A 23 9.59 6.94 9.35
C VAL A 23 8.08 6.84 9.47
N VAL A 24 7.57 6.03 10.41
CA VAL A 24 6.13 5.93 10.68
C VAL A 24 5.54 7.30 11.02
N GLU A 25 6.16 8.05 11.93
CA GLU A 25 5.70 9.38 12.31
C GLU A 25 5.74 10.36 11.12
N SER A 26 6.77 10.28 10.27
CA SER A 26 6.84 11.12 9.07
C SER A 26 5.70 10.83 8.08
N ILE A 27 5.33 9.55 7.91
CA ILE A 27 4.20 9.13 7.08
C ILE A 27 2.88 9.61 7.70
N GLN A 28 2.73 9.55 9.02
CA GLN A 28 1.53 10.04 9.70
C GLN A 28 1.35 11.56 9.59
N ILE A 29 2.45 12.33 9.57
CA ILE A 29 2.40 13.78 9.45
C ILE A 29 2.12 14.21 8.00
N ALA A 30 2.76 13.55 7.02
CA ALA A 30 2.74 13.99 5.63
C ALA A 30 1.75 13.22 4.74
N GLY A 31 1.30 12.05 5.19
CA GLY A 31 0.45 11.15 4.43
C GLY A 31 -1.03 11.53 4.47
N LEU A 32 -1.82 10.67 3.83
CA LEU A 32 -3.27 10.77 3.74
C LEU A 32 -3.90 9.50 4.30
N ASP A 33 -5.06 9.64 4.92
CA ASP A 33 -5.85 8.50 5.39
C ASP A 33 -6.62 7.88 4.22
N ILE A 34 -6.46 6.57 4.05
CA ILE A 34 -7.21 5.76 3.09
C ILE A 34 -7.92 4.62 3.79
N LYS A 35 -8.95 4.08 3.16
CA LYS A 35 -9.56 2.80 3.55
C LYS A 35 -9.05 1.70 2.65
N TYR A 36 -8.38 0.71 3.25
CA TYR A 36 -7.99 -0.53 2.61
C TYR A 36 -9.08 -1.58 2.81
N LEU A 37 -9.57 -2.17 1.72
CA LEU A 37 -10.63 -3.17 1.71
C LEU A 37 -10.07 -4.48 1.13
N PRO A 38 -9.76 -5.48 1.98
CA PRO A 38 -9.27 -6.76 1.49
C PRO A 38 -10.37 -7.56 0.81
N ARG A 39 -10.00 -8.23 -0.28
CA ARG A 39 -10.89 -9.11 -1.04
C ARG A 39 -11.14 -10.39 -0.25
N THR A 40 -12.42 -10.70 -0.04
CA THR A 40 -12.86 -11.99 0.48
C THR A 40 -13.48 -12.79 -0.66
N ASN A 41 -12.87 -13.94 -0.95
CA ASN A 41 -13.37 -14.84 -1.97
C ASN A 41 -14.44 -15.75 -1.36
N LEU A 42 -15.64 -15.68 -1.93
CA LEU A 42 -16.80 -16.48 -1.54
C LEU A 42 -17.08 -17.51 -2.62
N ASN A 43 -17.47 -18.71 -2.18
CA ASN A 43 -17.96 -19.78 -3.04
C ASN A 43 -16.95 -20.23 -4.12
N ILE A 44 -15.74 -20.60 -3.69
CA ILE A 44 -14.70 -21.17 -4.56
C ILE A 44 -15.13 -22.57 -4.97
N ASP A 45 -15.75 -22.70 -6.14
CA ASP A 45 -16.05 -23.99 -6.75
C ASP A 45 -14.82 -24.49 -7.51
N THR A 46 -14.21 -25.55 -6.98
CA THR A 46 -13.02 -26.18 -7.59
C THR A 46 -13.36 -27.29 -8.59
N LEU A 47 -14.65 -27.66 -8.71
CA LEU A 47 -15.12 -28.75 -9.55
C LEU A 47 -15.77 -28.26 -10.84
N PHE A 48 -16.59 -27.21 -10.77
CA PHE A 48 -17.35 -26.71 -11.93
C PHE A 48 -16.79 -25.42 -12.54
N ASP A 49 -15.70 -24.86 -11.97
CA ASP A 49 -15.05 -23.63 -12.47
C ASP A 49 -16.05 -22.47 -12.63
N GLU A 50 -17.02 -22.37 -11.70
CA GLU A 50 -17.96 -21.26 -11.66
C GLU A 50 -17.24 -19.95 -11.31
N ALA A 51 -17.77 -18.84 -11.81
CA ALA A 51 -17.20 -17.52 -11.53
C ALA A 51 -17.16 -17.25 -10.02
N GLU A 52 -15.95 -17.13 -9.48
CA GLU A 52 -15.72 -16.83 -8.07
C GLU A 52 -16.37 -15.50 -7.71
N LYS A 53 -17.19 -15.49 -6.65
CA LYS A 53 -17.83 -14.28 -6.16
C LYS A 53 -16.88 -13.62 -5.16
N SER A 54 -16.66 -12.32 -5.31
CA SER A 54 -15.83 -11.55 -4.37
C SER A 54 -16.68 -10.57 -3.57
N SER A 55 -16.42 -10.50 -2.27
CA SER A 55 -17.01 -9.52 -1.36
C SER A 55 -15.91 -8.70 -0.66
N PHE A 56 -16.29 -7.49 -0.26
CA PHE A 56 -15.44 -6.53 0.44
C PHE A 56 -16.19 -6.07 1.70
N ASP A 57 -16.20 -6.94 2.72
CA ASP A 57 -17.05 -6.75 3.91
C ASP A 57 -16.34 -5.98 5.04
N THR A 58 -15.00 -5.92 5.00
CA THR A 58 -14.17 -5.25 6.00
C THR A 58 -13.38 -4.10 5.39
N SER A 59 -13.11 -3.07 6.20
CA SER A 59 -12.30 -1.93 5.80
C SER A 59 -11.38 -1.51 6.94
N TYR A 60 -10.12 -1.21 6.63
CA TYR A 60 -9.12 -0.75 7.56
C TYR A 60 -8.62 0.63 7.17
N THR A 61 -8.70 1.60 8.08
CA THR A 61 -8.13 2.93 7.83
C THR A 61 -6.64 2.91 8.12
N VAL A 62 -5.84 3.33 7.13
CA VAL A 62 -4.38 3.39 7.24
C VAL A 62 -3.85 4.64 6.54
N GLU A 63 -2.74 5.16 7.07
CA GLU A 63 -2.03 6.28 6.48
C GLU A 63 -1.11 5.82 5.32
N VAL A 64 -1.16 6.54 4.20
CA VAL A 64 -0.30 6.30 3.04
C VAL A 64 0.31 7.58 2.50
N VAL A 65 1.51 7.46 1.95
CA VAL A 65 2.12 8.51 1.14
C VAL A 65 1.83 8.22 -0.32
N VAL A 66 1.30 9.22 -1.02
CA VAL A 66 1.14 9.18 -2.46
C VAL A 66 2.47 9.53 -3.11
N HIS A 67 2.99 8.63 -3.94
CA HIS A 67 4.11 8.91 -4.81
C HIS A 67 3.58 9.15 -6.22
N GLU A 68 3.70 10.39 -6.69
CA GLU A 68 3.46 10.69 -8.11
C GLU A 68 4.66 10.23 -8.92
N ASP A 69 4.44 9.30 -9.84
CA ASP A 69 5.52 8.77 -10.70
C ASP A 69 5.81 9.65 -11.92
N ASN A 70 5.31 10.89 -11.95
CA ASN A 70 5.59 11.84 -13.03
C ASN A 70 5.75 13.27 -12.53
N GLN A 71 6.83 13.93 -12.94
CA GLN A 71 7.20 15.32 -12.59
C GLN A 71 6.25 16.41 -13.14
N THR A 72 4.99 16.09 -13.43
CA THR A 72 4.05 17.05 -14.01
C THR A 72 2.64 16.68 -13.55
N GLY A 73 2.35 17.12 -12.33
CA GLY A 73 1.08 17.18 -11.60
C GLY A 73 -0.15 16.45 -12.16
N LEU A 74 -0.75 15.60 -11.33
CA LEU A 74 -2.18 15.24 -11.32
C LEU A 74 -2.80 14.79 -12.67
N ALA A 75 -2.00 14.52 -13.69
CA ALA A 75 -2.46 14.02 -14.98
C ALA A 75 -1.85 12.64 -15.18
N GLY A 76 -2.58 11.63 -14.71
CA GLY A 76 -2.49 10.31 -15.34
C GLY A 76 -2.78 10.45 -16.84
N GLU A 77 -2.31 9.48 -17.62
CA GLU A 77 -2.52 9.43 -19.07
C GLU A 77 -4.02 9.40 -19.35
N GLY A 78 -4.63 10.59 -19.46
CA GLY A 78 -6.07 10.76 -19.33
C GLY A 78 -6.87 9.84 -20.23
N ASP A 79 -8.10 9.56 -19.79
CA ASP A 79 -9.03 8.65 -20.43
C ASP A 79 -9.00 8.66 -21.96
N LEU A 80 -8.57 7.54 -22.53
CA LEU A 80 -8.47 7.38 -23.97
C LEU A 80 -9.73 6.68 -24.48
N ILE A 81 -10.55 7.41 -25.25
CA ILE A 81 -11.66 6.81 -26.01
C ILE A 81 -11.14 6.39 -27.38
N THR A 82 -11.02 5.09 -27.61
CA THR A 82 -10.67 4.51 -28.90
C THR A 82 -11.89 3.88 -29.57
N ARG A 83 -11.77 3.50 -30.84
CA ARG A 83 -12.82 2.73 -31.54
C ARG A 83 -13.09 1.36 -30.90
N TRP A 84 -12.19 0.89 -30.02
CA TRP A 84 -12.28 -0.40 -29.34
C TRP A 84 -12.87 -0.31 -27.93
N GLY A 85 -13.08 0.90 -27.41
CA GLY A 85 -13.62 1.13 -26.09
C GLY A 85 -12.91 2.26 -25.36
N TYR A 86 -13.33 2.41 -24.09
CA TYR A 86 -12.79 3.36 -23.13
C TYR A 86 -11.73 2.64 -22.29
N GLU A 87 -10.52 3.19 -22.26
CA GLU A 87 -9.39 2.67 -21.48
C GLU A 87 -8.96 3.73 -20.47
N VAL A 88 -9.03 3.38 -19.18
CA VAL A 88 -8.53 4.20 -18.07
C VAL A 88 -7.12 3.74 -17.76
N LYS A 89 -6.13 4.61 -17.98
CA LYS A 89 -4.71 4.33 -17.73
C LYS A 89 -4.16 5.03 -16.49
N ASP A 90 -5.04 5.61 -15.69
CA ASP A 90 -4.63 6.33 -14.49
C ASP A 90 -4.16 5.33 -13.42
N THR A 91 -2.87 5.40 -13.08
CA THR A 91 -2.26 4.60 -12.03
C THR A 91 -1.65 5.50 -10.98
N ILE A 92 -1.80 5.14 -9.71
CA ILE A 92 -1.21 5.83 -8.56
C ILE A 92 -0.30 4.87 -7.80
N LYS A 93 0.85 5.36 -7.34
CA LYS A 93 1.74 4.59 -6.46
C LYS A 93 1.54 5.03 -5.02
N LEU A 94 1.22 4.08 -4.16
CA LEU A 94 1.01 4.31 -2.74
C LEU A 94 2.07 3.57 -1.94
N THR A 95 2.64 4.26 -0.97
CA THR A 95 3.60 3.66 -0.03
C THR A 95 3.03 3.71 1.38
N ILE A 96 3.08 2.56 2.05
CA ILE A 96 2.69 2.39 3.45
C ILE A 96 3.87 1.85 4.25
N SER A 97 3.97 2.22 5.52
CA SER A 97 4.91 1.58 6.43
C SER A 97 4.48 0.14 6.72
N LYS A 98 5.40 -0.80 6.55
CA LYS A 98 5.18 -2.22 6.87
C LYS A 98 4.79 -2.43 8.34
N THR A 99 5.48 -1.78 9.27
CA THR A 99 5.21 -1.88 10.70
C THR A 99 3.77 -1.43 11.03
N ARG A 100 3.26 -0.42 10.31
CA ARG A 100 1.90 0.07 10.49
C ARG A 100 0.86 -0.84 9.87
N PHE A 101 1.13 -1.37 8.68
CA PHE A 101 0.29 -2.38 8.05
C PHE A 101 0.10 -3.58 8.98
N GLU A 102 1.21 -4.10 9.55
CA GLU A 102 1.17 -5.23 10.48
C GLU A 102 0.39 -4.90 11.76
N ALA A 103 0.60 -3.71 12.32
CA ALA A 103 -0.05 -3.28 13.56
C ALA A 103 -1.57 -3.08 13.44
N VAL A 104 -2.08 -2.73 12.26
CA VAL A 104 -3.51 -2.44 12.05
C VAL A 104 -4.22 -3.62 11.39
N ILE A 105 -3.68 -4.10 10.27
CA ILE A 105 -4.36 -5.07 9.39
C ILE A 105 -3.99 -6.48 9.82
N THR A 106 -2.71 -6.81 9.89
CA THR A 106 -2.27 -8.17 10.29
C THR A 106 -2.67 -8.51 11.73
N ALA A 107 -2.72 -7.51 12.61
CA ALA A 107 -3.23 -7.68 13.97
C ALA A 107 -4.74 -8.02 14.01
N ALA A 108 -5.52 -7.52 13.04
CA ALA A 108 -6.95 -7.81 12.93
C ALA A 108 -7.22 -9.12 12.16
N ASP A 109 -6.46 -9.37 11.10
CA ASP A 109 -6.52 -10.59 10.30
C ASP A 109 -5.09 -11.08 9.98
N ALA A 110 -4.67 -12.11 10.70
CA ALA A 110 -3.34 -12.70 10.56
C ALA A 110 -3.09 -13.35 9.19
N THR A 111 -4.13 -13.57 8.36
CA THR A 111 -3.94 -14.07 7.01
C THR A 111 -3.39 -12.99 6.08
N ILE A 112 -3.58 -11.72 6.40
CA ILE A 112 -3.19 -10.57 5.58
C ILE A 112 -1.87 -10.01 6.13
N GLY A 113 -0.75 -10.60 5.69
CA GLY A 113 0.60 -10.13 6.05
C GLY A 113 1.15 -9.04 5.13
N LYS A 114 0.54 -8.83 3.96
CA LYS A 114 0.88 -7.79 2.99
C LYS A 114 -0.35 -7.46 2.13
N PRO A 115 -0.40 -6.29 1.48
CA PRO A 115 -1.43 -5.99 0.48
C PRO A 115 -1.44 -7.08 -0.60
N ARG A 116 -2.62 -7.39 -1.14
CA ARG A 116 -2.79 -8.38 -2.20
C ARG A 116 -3.29 -7.69 -3.47
N GLU A 117 -2.91 -8.26 -4.61
CA GLU A 117 -3.43 -7.83 -5.90
C GLU A 117 -4.92 -8.16 -5.98
N GLY A 118 -5.72 -7.22 -6.50
CA GLY A 118 -7.17 -7.28 -6.55
C GLY A 118 -7.89 -6.80 -5.28
N ASP A 119 -7.16 -6.38 -4.24
CA ASP A 119 -7.76 -5.65 -3.13
C ASP A 119 -8.12 -4.21 -3.55
N LEU A 120 -9.04 -3.58 -2.82
CA LEU A 120 -9.50 -2.24 -3.12
C LEU A 120 -8.97 -1.21 -2.12
N VAL A 121 -8.73 -0.01 -2.63
CA VAL A 121 -8.34 1.16 -1.84
C VAL A 121 -9.32 2.28 -2.12
N TYR A 122 -9.86 2.86 -1.06
CA TYR A 122 -10.84 3.93 -1.13
C TYR A 122 -10.31 5.21 -0.49
N PHE A 123 -10.39 6.30 -1.24
CA PHE A 123 -10.01 7.65 -0.80
C PHE A 123 -11.24 8.42 -0.34
N GLU A 124 -11.19 8.95 0.89
CA GLU A 124 -12.24 9.80 1.47
C GLU A 124 -11.86 11.28 1.44
N LEU A 125 -11.26 11.74 0.33
CA LEU A 125 -10.76 13.11 0.24
C LEU A 125 -11.88 14.09 -0.15
N GLY A 126 -12.68 14.49 0.84
CA GLY A 126 -13.76 15.46 0.66
C GLY A 126 -14.79 15.01 -0.37
N ASP A 127 -14.99 15.80 -1.42
CA ASP A 127 -15.98 15.53 -2.48
C ASP A 127 -15.48 14.53 -3.55
N LEU A 128 -14.21 14.14 -3.51
CA LEU A 128 -13.61 13.17 -4.43
C LEU A 128 -13.53 11.81 -3.77
N GLN A 129 -14.62 11.05 -3.87
CA GLN A 129 -14.71 9.65 -3.46
C GLN A 129 -14.22 8.77 -4.60
N GLN A 130 -12.98 8.30 -4.50
CA GLN A 130 -12.36 7.48 -5.55
C GLN A 130 -12.00 6.10 -5.02
N LEU A 131 -12.27 5.08 -5.84
CA LEU A 131 -11.98 3.69 -5.58
C LEU A 131 -10.92 3.21 -6.57
N TYR A 132 -9.86 2.60 -6.06
CA TYR A 132 -8.75 2.04 -6.82
C TYR A 132 -8.63 0.55 -6.55
N GLU A 133 -8.18 -0.20 -7.55
CA GLU A 133 -7.81 -1.60 -7.42
C GLU A 133 -6.28 -1.72 -7.38
N ILE A 134 -5.77 -2.56 -6.48
CA ILE A 134 -4.35 -2.86 -6.40
C ILE A 134 -4.00 -3.81 -7.55
N THR A 135 -3.34 -3.30 -8.58
CA THR A 135 -2.89 -4.10 -9.72
C THR A 135 -1.54 -4.78 -9.49
N PHE A 136 -0.70 -4.21 -8.63
CA PHE A 136 0.64 -4.70 -8.38
C PHE A 136 1.12 -4.34 -6.97
N VAL A 137 1.82 -5.28 -6.33
CA VAL A 137 2.43 -5.08 -5.00
C VAL A 137 3.93 -5.35 -5.08
N GLU A 138 4.75 -4.35 -4.73
CA GLU A 138 6.19 -4.52 -4.63
C GLU A 138 6.57 -5.31 -3.35
N ASP A 139 7.27 -6.44 -3.53
CA ASP A 139 7.73 -7.33 -2.44
C ASP A 139 9.27 -7.41 -2.38
N GLN A 140 9.96 -6.37 -2.85
CA GLN A 140 11.42 -6.36 -2.78
C GLN A 140 11.89 -6.05 -1.35
N ILE A 141 12.85 -6.82 -0.86
CA ILE A 141 13.47 -6.57 0.44
C ILE A 141 14.30 -5.29 0.31
N PRO A 142 13.95 -4.20 1.02
CA PRO A 142 14.71 -2.97 0.94
C PRO A 142 16.10 -3.17 1.57
N PHE A 143 17.07 -2.43 1.04
CA PHE A 143 18.41 -2.43 1.62
C PHE A 143 18.41 -1.64 2.93
N TYR A 144 18.47 -2.33 4.07
CA TYR A 144 18.59 -1.68 5.38
C TYR A 144 20.03 -1.27 5.64
N GLN A 145 20.26 0.05 5.72
CA GLN A 145 21.57 0.62 6.07
C GLN A 145 22.03 0.26 7.49
N LEU A 146 21.09 -0.16 8.35
CA LEU A 146 21.33 -0.54 9.76
C LEU A 146 21.28 -2.07 9.99
N GLY A 147 21.24 -2.88 8.93
CA GLY A 147 21.10 -4.33 8.98
C GLY A 147 19.64 -4.82 9.08
N SER A 148 19.42 -6.10 8.72
CA SER A 148 18.12 -6.80 8.69
C SER A 148 17.61 -7.21 10.05
#